data_AF-A0A3D0K3D9-F1
#
_entry.id   AF-A0A3D0K3D9-F1
#
_cell.length_a   1.000
_cell.length_b   1.000
_cell.length_c   1.000
_cell.angle_alpha   90.00
_cell.angle_beta   90.00
_cell.angle_gamma   90.00
#
_symmetry.space_group_name_H-M   'P 1'
#
loop_
_entity.id
_entity.type
_entity.pdbx_description
1 polymer ?
#
loop_
_entity_poly.entity_id
_entity_poly.type
_entity_poly.pdbx_seq_one_letter_code
_entity_poly.pdbx_strand_id
1 'polypeptide(L)'
;DDLGTNAVGLERRLLIAMSGGVFLAASWIGSILGSNALVSQFPAAIGSIILVIPLLIGAWGEISRGRPSSDSLASLAVLAAMSSEMYLAAGFLALFLWMANLILSRTAWGAQRAIRELIDLTPDIARLLDADGSEREVHLSELTPGCTVRVRPGENLPVDGRIIAGQSDINQASLTGEAVPIEVSPGSEVYAGTANLTGQIDIEVTAVAGETTIGKVESLIREAESSKTQRQEFIEQLASYYFWVVLMVAALVWFFTTRSTDEAIQDQAAIRAITVLVVTCPGGLLISHPTAMVAAFAASARLGIMIKQTRTLEAAADVDTVIMDKTGTLTTGRFEVSRLAPVEASGGADLLQAAADGEQS
;
A
#
# COMPACT_ATOMS: atom_id res chain seq x y z
N ASP A 1 9.28 10.68 -7.13
CA ASP A 1 8.83 11.97 -6.58
C ASP A 1 7.76 11.94 -5.48
N ASP A 2 7.05 10.83 -5.23
CA ASP A 2 5.91 10.82 -4.30
C ASP A 2 6.24 10.59 -2.80
N LEU A 3 7.52 10.42 -2.46
CA LEU A 3 8.01 10.19 -1.09
C LEU A 3 8.39 11.50 -0.38
N GLY A 4 8.88 12.49 -1.11
CA GLY A 4 9.19 13.82 -0.58
C GLY A 4 7.93 14.59 -0.20
N THR A 5 6.85 14.42 -0.97
CA THR A 5 5.53 15.05 -0.74
C THR A 5 4.84 14.52 0.52
N ASN A 6 4.95 13.21 0.81
CA ASN A 6 4.25 12.57 1.92
C ASN A 6 4.97 12.72 3.28
N ALA A 7 6.31 12.67 3.33
CA ALA A 7 7.08 12.91 4.56
C ALA A 7 6.96 14.37 5.02
N VAL A 8 7.06 15.33 4.08
CA VAL A 8 6.81 16.76 4.33
C VAL A 8 5.36 16.99 4.79
N GLY A 9 4.41 16.22 4.25
CA GLY A 9 3.01 16.24 4.70
C GLY A 9 2.83 15.81 6.16
N LEU A 10 3.57 14.79 6.61
CA LEU A 10 3.46 14.28 7.98
C LEU A 10 4.10 15.23 9.00
N GLU A 11 5.28 15.78 8.71
CA GLU A 11 5.92 16.79 9.57
C GLU A 11 5.06 18.04 9.72
N ARG A 12 4.47 18.51 8.61
CA ARG A 12 3.54 19.66 8.63
C ARG A 12 2.31 19.38 9.48
N ARG A 13 1.74 18.17 9.41
CA ARG A 13 0.62 17.75 10.28
C ARG A 13 1.06 17.72 11.75
N LEU A 14 2.24 17.18 12.07
CA LEU A 14 2.73 17.12 13.44
C LEU A 14 2.99 18.53 14.02
N LEU A 15 3.53 19.44 13.22
CA LEU A 15 3.72 20.84 13.61
C LEU A 15 2.41 21.56 13.93
N ILE A 16 1.37 21.35 13.13
CA ILE A 16 0.04 21.93 13.37
C ILE A 16 -0.60 21.30 14.64
N ALA A 17 -0.33 20.02 14.96
CA ALA A 17 -0.81 19.37 16.18
C ALA A 17 -0.15 19.95 17.43
N MET A 18 1.17 20.11 17.37
CA MET A 18 1.92 20.69 18.46
C MET A 18 1.57 22.17 18.67
N SER A 19 1.42 22.96 17.61
CA SER A 19 1.06 24.36 17.74
C SER A 19 -0.33 24.53 18.38
N GLY A 20 -1.34 23.79 17.91
CA GLY A 20 -2.67 23.77 18.53
C GLY A 20 -2.64 23.29 19.98
N GLY A 21 -1.87 22.23 20.27
CA GLY A 21 -1.70 21.69 21.62
C GLY A 21 -1.06 22.68 22.60
N VAL A 22 -0.07 23.47 22.16
CA VAL A 22 0.56 24.52 22.98
C VAL A 22 -0.44 25.60 23.39
N PHE A 23 -1.30 26.05 22.47
CA PHE A 23 -2.34 27.02 22.78
C PHE A 23 -3.37 26.48 23.78
N LEU A 24 -3.74 25.20 23.68
CA LEU A 24 -4.64 24.55 24.64
C LEU A 24 -3.99 24.37 26.01
N ALA A 25 -2.71 23.98 26.06
CA ALA A 25 -1.96 23.86 27.30
C ALA A 25 -1.83 25.21 28.02
N ALA A 26 -1.56 26.29 27.27
CA ALA A 26 -1.51 27.64 27.81
C ALA A 26 -2.86 28.08 28.42
N SER A 27 -3.98 27.77 27.74
CA SER A 27 -5.33 28.01 28.27
C SER A 27 -5.61 27.22 29.54
N TRP A 28 -5.28 25.93 29.56
CA TRP A 28 -5.50 25.05 30.70
C TRP A 28 -4.68 25.50 31.93
N ILE A 29 -3.40 25.81 31.73
CA ILE A 29 -2.51 26.33 32.78
C ILE A 29 -3.05 27.68 33.31
N GLY A 30 -3.49 28.57 32.41
CA GLY A 30 -4.12 29.85 32.78
C GLY A 30 -5.38 29.67 33.63
N SER A 31 -6.18 28.65 33.34
CA SER A 31 -7.40 28.35 34.11
C SER A 31 -7.10 27.84 35.52
N ILE A 32 -6.01 27.07 35.70
CA ILE A 32 -5.57 26.54 37.00
C ILE A 32 -4.96 27.65 37.87
N LEU A 33 -4.22 28.58 37.25
CA LEU A 33 -3.59 29.71 37.94
C LEU A 33 -4.57 30.82 38.35
N GLY A 34 -5.87 30.64 38.12
CA GLY A 34 -6.90 31.61 38.51
C GLY A 34 -6.89 32.89 37.67
N SER A 35 -6.37 32.84 36.44
CA SER A 35 -6.46 33.99 35.52
C SER A 35 -7.90 34.23 35.07
N ASN A 36 -8.21 35.46 34.63
CA ASN A 36 -9.54 35.82 34.15
C ASN A 36 -10.03 34.83 33.08
N ALA A 37 -11.29 34.39 33.20
CA ALA A 37 -11.90 33.41 32.29
C ALA A 37 -11.79 33.82 30.81
N LEU A 38 -11.93 35.13 30.52
CA LEU A 38 -11.76 35.67 29.17
C LEU A 38 -10.34 35.52 28.64
N VAL A 39 -9.32 35.73 29.47
CA VAL A 39 -7.90 35.63 29.08
C VAL A 39 -7.51 34.16 28.84
N SER A 40 -8.09 33.23 29.61
CA SER A 40 -7.89 31.80 29.39
C SER A 40 -8.63 31.27 28.15
N GLN A 41 -9.76 31.85 27.76
CA GLN A 41 -10.55 31.37 26.62
C GLN A 41 -9.93 31.71 25.24
N PHE A 42 -9.24 32.84 25.10
CA PHE A 42 -8.64 33.24 23.81
C PHE A 42 -7.64 32.21 23.25
N PRO A 43 -6.66 31.70 24.03
CA PRO A 43 -5.77 30.65 23.55
C PRO A 43 -6.52 29.35 23.22
N ALA A 44 -7.56 28.98 23.97
CA ALA A 44 -8.36 27.79 23.66
C ALA A 44 -9.16 27.93 22.35
N ALA A 45 -9.72 29.11 22.08
CA ALA A 45 -10.40 29.39 20.82
C ALA A 45 -9.44 29.28 19.63
N ILE A 46 -8.24 29.87 19.73
CA ILE A 46 -7.22 29.79 18.67
C ILE A 46 -6.76 28.33 18.48
N GLY A 47 -6.44 27.62 19.57
CA GLY A 47 -6.01 26.23 19.53
C GLY A 47 -7.06 25.30 18.93
N SER A 48 -8.33 25.45 19.31
CA SER A 48 -9.44 24.65 18.76
C SER A 48 -9.67 24.92 17.27
N ILE A 49 -9.60 26.18 16.81
CA ILE A 49 -9.70 26.52 15.38
C ILE A 49 -8.58 25.87 14.56
N ILE A 50 -7.34 25.95 15.03
CA ILE A 50 -6.19 25.33 14.33
C ILE A 50 -6.39 23.82 14.17
N LEU A 51 -6.89 23.16 15.21
CA LEU A 51 -7.05 21.71 15.25
C LEU A 51 -8.33 21.22 14.53
N VAL A 52 -9.36 22.05 14.39
CA VAL A 52 -10.59 21.67 13.69
C VAL A 52 -10.44 21.69 12.17
N ILE A 53 -9.56 22.54 11.62
CA ILE A 53 -9.38 22.68 10.17
C ILE A 53 -9.02 21.36 9.49
N PRO A 54 -8.02 20.57 9.95
CA PRO A 54 -7.71 19.27 9.36
C PRO A 54 -8.89 18.28 9.40
N LEU A 55 -9.64 18.27 10.50
CA LEU A 55 -10.82 17.42 10.68
C LEU A 55 -11.93 17.80 9.69
N LEU A 56 -12.16 19.10 9.47
CA LEU A 56 -13.16 19.59 8.52
C LEU A 56 -12.81 19.24 7.07
N ILE A 57 -11.53 19.30 6.70
CA ILE A 57 -11.09 18.90 5.37
C ILE A 57 -11.34 17.39 5.15
N GLY A 58 -11.06 16.56 6.16
CA GLY A 58 -11.36 15.13 6.14
C GLY A 58 -12.86 14.86 5.99
N ALA A 59 -13.67 15.47 6.86
CA ALA A 59 -15.12 15.38 6.84
C ALA A 59 -15.74 15.82 5.52
N TRP A 60 -15.28 16.94 4.94
CA TRP A 60 -15.73 17.40 3.63
C TRP A 60 -15.44 16.37 2.54
N GLY A 61 -14.26 15.74 2.61
CA GLY A 61 -13.89 14.63 1.72
C GLY A 61 -14.83 13.42 1.84
N GLU A 62 -15.27 13.06 3.04
CA GLU A 62 -16.20 11.94 3.27
C GLU A 62 -17.62 12.24 2.78
N ILE A 63 -18.12 13.43 3.12
CA ILE A 63 -19.47 13.88 2.76
C ILE A 63 -19.59 14.02 1.25
N SER A 64 -18.59 14.61 0.59
CA SER A 64 -18.57 14.74 -0.88
C SER A 64 -18.54 13.39 -1.60
N ARG A 65 -18.05 12.33 -0.95
CA ARG A 65 -18.07 10.95 -1.44
C ARG A 65 -19.34 10.17 -1.06
N GLY A 66 -20.28 10.80 -0.35
CA GLY A 66 -21.54 10.18 0.07
C GLY A 66 -21.40 9.12 1.17
N ARG A 67 -20.24 9.06 1.84
CA ARG A 67 -19.94 8.07 2.89
C ARG A 67 -19.44 8.78 4.15
N PRO A 68 -20.32 9.44 4.92
CA PRO A 68 -19.93 10.05 6.19
C PRO A 68 -19.45 8.96 7.15
N SER A 69 -18.29 9.17 7.78
CA SER A 69 -17.66 8.17 8.65
C SER A 69 -17.17 8.82 9.96
N SER A 70 -15.97 8.52 10.45
CA SER A 70 -15.43 9.04 11.69
C SER A 70 -15.13 10.53 11.63
N ASP A 71 -14.55 11.04 10.53
CA ASP A 71 -14.09 12.43 10.47
C ASP A 71 -15.28 13.38 10.41
N SER A 72 -16.37 12.95 9.75
CA SER A 72 -17.66 13.65 9.75
C SER A 72 -18.28 13.73 11.16
N LEU A 73 -18.23 12.65 11.93
CA LEU A 73 -18.77 12.62 13.30
C LEU A 73 -17.92 13.47 14.26
N ALA A 74 -16.60 13.32 14.17
CA ALA A 74 -15.63 14.06 14.96
C ALA A 74 -15.73 15.57 14.70
N SER A 75 -15.76 15.97 13.43
CA SER A 75 -15.90 17.39 13.06
C SER A 75 -17.22 17.98 13.54
N LEU A 76 -18.33 17.25 13.41
CA LEU A 76 -19.64 17.67 13.93
C LEU A 76 -19.60 17.84 15.45
N ALA A 77 -19.01 16.89 16.19
CA ALA A 77 -18.89 16.95 17.65
C ALA A 77 -18.04 18.15 18.11
N VAL A 78 -16.90 18.38 17.46
CA VAL A 78 -16.00 19.51 17.77
C VAL A 78 -16.67 20.85 17.43
N LEU A 79 -17.34 20.97 16.28
CA LEU A 79 -18.09 22.18 15.91
C LEU A 79 -19.24 22.46 16.89
N ALA A 80 -19.97 21.42 17.28
CA ALA A 80 -21.07 21.56 18.24
C ALA A 80 -20.55 22.01 19.61
N ALA A 81 -19.43 21.46 20.08
CA ALA A 81 -18.76 21.89 21.31
C ALA A 81 -18.26 23.35 21.22
N MET A 82 -17.68 23.76 20.08
CA MET A 82 -17.30 25.16 19.85
C MET A 82 -18.50 26.11 19.86
N SER A 83 -19.63 25.70 19.29
CA SER A 83 -20.86 26.51 19.28
C SER A 83 -21.46 26.73 20.67
N SER A 84 -21.17 25.84 21.62
CA SER A 84 -21.56 25.97 23.03
C SER A 84 -20.46 26.60 23.91
N GLU A 85 -19.51 27.31 23.30
CA GLU A 85 -18.37 27.97 23.97
C GLU A 85 -17.43 27.02 24.74
N MET A 86 -17.53 25.70 24.51
CA MET A 86 -16.68 24.70 25.15
C MET A 86 -15.33 24.55 24.42
N TYR A 87 -14.64 25.66 24.16
CA TYR A 87 -13.43 25.70 23.32
C TYR A 87 -12.30 24.81 23.82
N LEU A 88 -12.11 24.74 25.15
CA LEU A 88 -11.08 23.90 25.76
C LEU A 88 -11.35 22.41 25.50
N ALA A 89 -12.59 21.96 25.73
CA ALA A 89 -13.00 20.57 25.51
C ALA A 89 -12.97 20.21 24.01
N ALA A 90 -13.47 21.11 23.15
CA ALA A 90 -13.45 20.95 21.70
C ALA A 90 -12.02 20.83 21.16
N GLY A 91 -11.10 21.67 21.66
CA GLY A 91 -9.71 21.65 21.27
C GLY A 91 -8.97 20.38 21.69
N PHE A 92 -9.13 19.95 22.95
CA PHE A 92 -8.49 18.70 23.41
C PHE A 92 -9.05 17.47 22.68
N LEU A 93 -10.37 17.45 22.44
CA LEU A 93 -10.98 16.39 21.63
C LEU A 93 -10.37 16.35 20.22
N ALA A 94 -10.30 17.51 19.54
CA ALA A 94 -9.69 17.61 18.21
C ALA A 94 -8.22 17.16 18.22
N LEU A 95 -7.46 17.57 19.25
CA LEU A 95 -6.05 17.17 19.43
C LEU A 95 -5.92 15.65 19.58
N PHE A 96 -6.73 15.01 20.43
CA PHE A 96 -6.64 13.58 20.67
C PHE A 96 -7.04 12.76 19.45
N LEU A 97 -8.15 13.10 18.80
CA LEU A 97 -8.61 12.42 17.59
C LEU A 97 -7.58 12.54 16.47
N TRP A 98 -7.00 13.73 16.33
CA TRP A 98 -6.03 13.95 15.28
C TRP A 98 -4.66 13.32 15.58
N MET A 99 -4.22 13.31 16.83
CA MET A 99 -3.03 12.58 17.27
C MET A 99 -3.19 11.07 17.05
N ALA A 100 -4.36 10.52 17.36
CA ALA A 100 -4.68 9.12 17.08
C ALA A 100 -4.55 8.81 15.58
N ASN A 101 -5.09 9.65 14.70
CA ASN A 101 -4.94 9.53 13.25
C ASN A 101 -3.48 9.66 12.78
N LEU A 102 -2.69 10.54 13.38
CA LEU A 102 -1.27 10.72 13.07
C LEU A 102 -0.44 9.47 13.40
N ILE A 103 -0.63 8.91 14.60
CA ILE A 103 -0.01 7.64 15.02
C ILE A 103 -0.41 6.53 14.03
N LEU A 104 -1.70 6.48 13.67
CA LEU A 104 -2.21 5.50 12.72
C LEU A 104 -1.51 5.56 11.37
N SER A 105 -1.42 6.77 10.81
CA SER A 105 -0.81 6.98 9.51
C SER A 105 0.61 6.49 9.52
N ARG A 106 1.46 6.88 10.50
CA ARG A 106 2.87 6.45 10.59
C ARG A 106 3.07 4.94 10.58
N THR A 107 2.14 4.19 11.14
CA THR A 107 2.37 2.76 11.39
C THR A 107 2.14 1.93 10.11
N ALA A 108 1.29 2.40 9.19
CA ALA A 108 1.01 1.74 7.91
C ALA A 108 2.14 1.87 6.86
N TRP A 109 2.94 2.94 6.89
CA TRP A 109 3.93 3.23 5.84
C TRP A 109 5.22 2.41 5.92
N GLY A 110 5.52 1.80 7.08
CA GLY A 110 6.75 1.04 7.28
C GLY A 110 6.83 -0.23 6.41
N ALA A 111 5.69 -0.81 6.05
CA ALA A 111 5.62 -2.08 5.31
C ALA A 111 5.75 -1.91 3.78
N GLN A 112 5.27 -0.81 3.21
CA GLN A 112 5.25 -0.60 1.75
C GLN A 112 6.60 -0.16 1.16
N ARG A 113 7.48 0.43 1.98
CA ARG A 113 8.74 1.02 1.51
C ARG A 113 9.78 -0.02 1.08
N ALA A 114 9.80 -1.18 1.75
CA ALA A 114 10.73 -2.28 1.43
C ALA A 114 10.43 -3.00 0.11
N ILE A 115 9.21 -2.85 -0.42
CA ILE A 115 8.78 -3.53 -1.66
C ILE A 115 9.10 -2.67 -2.88
N ARG A 116 9.04 -1.33 -2.74
CA ARG A 116 9.31 -0.40 -3.85
C ARG A 116 10.79 -0.37 -4.23
N GLU A 117 11.69 -0.52 -3.26
CA GLU A 117 13.14 -0.67 -3.51
C GLU A 117 13.49 -1.94 -4.29
N LEU A 118 12.58 -2.92 -4.40
CA LEU A 118 12.78 -4.13 -5.19
C LEU A 118 12.20 -4.03 -6.62
N ILE A 119 11.30 -3.07 -6.88
CA ILE A 119 10.66 -2.83 -8.20
C ILE A 119 11.56 -1.96 -9.10
N ASP A 120 12.43 -1.14 -8.51
CA ASP A 120 13.42 -0.29 -9.22
C ASP A 120 14.60 -1.08 -9.84
N LEU A 121 14.50 -2.42 -9.91
CA LEU A 121 15.51 -3.29 -10.52
C LEU A 121 15.17 -3.74 -11.94
N THR A 122 14.04 -3.29 -12.50
CA THR A 122 13.71 -3.53 -13.90
C THR A 122 14.30 -2.40 -14.74
N PRO A 123 15.18 -2.67 -15.72
CA PRO A 123 15.75 -1.61 -16.54
C PRO A 123 14.65 -0.92 -17.36
N ASP A 124 14.39 0.35 -17.07
CA ASP A 124 13.43 1.21 -17.79
C ASP A 124 13.94 1.68 -19.18
N ILE A 125 15.10 1.18 -19.59
CA ILE A 125 15.88 1.67 -20.73
C ILE A 125 16.16 0.50 -21.67
N ALA A 126 15.88 0.70 -22.95
CA ALA A 126 16.19 -0.24 -24.02
C ALA A 126 17.18 0.39 -25.01
N ARG A 127 17.98 -0.45 -25.66
CA ARG A 127 18.95 0.00 -26.67
C ARG A 127 18.36 -0.18 -28.07
N LEU A 128 17.87 0.91 -28.64
CA LEU A 128 17.33 0.92 -30.00
C LEU A 128 18.47 0.93 -31.01
N LEU A 129 18.33 0.13 -32.06
CA LEU A 129 19.18 0.13 -33.23
C LEU A 129 18.50 0.92 -34.35
N ASP A 130 19.06 2.07 -34.71
CA ASP A 130 18.57 2.87 -35.84
C ASP A 130 18.98 2.25 -37.18
N ALA A 131 18.30 2.64 -38.27
CA ALA A 131 18.57 2.11 -39.62
C ALA A 131 20.01 2.34 -40.12
N ASP A 132 20.70 3.34 -39.57
CA ASP A 132 22.09 3.69 -39.88
C ASP A 132 23.12 2.83 -39.10
N GLY A 133 22.64 1.91 -38.25
CA GLY A 133 23.46 1.04 -37.40
C GLY A 133 23.96 1.69 -36.11
N SER A 134 23.52 2.91 -35.79
CA SER A 134 23.79 3.57 -34.51
C SER A 134 22.92 3.02 -33.39
N GLU A 135 23.50 2.91 -32.19
CA GLU A 135 22.80 2.49 -30.97
C GLU A 135 22.42 3.73 -30.15
N ARG A 136 21.15 3.84 -29.73
CA ARG A 136 20.70 4.86 -28.78
C ARG A 136 19.88 4.24 -27.65
N GLU A 137 20.12 4.71 -26.43
CA GLU A 137 19.35 4.28 -25.27
C GLU A 137 18.07 5.12 -25.17
N VAL A 138 16.93 4.44 -25.06
CA VAL A 138 15.58 5.04 -25.04
C VAL A 138 14.76 4.45 -23.92
N HIS A 139 13.82 5.22 -23.39
CA HIS A 139 12.85 4.67 -22.45
C HIS A 139 11.90 3.69 -23.16
N LEU A 140 11.45 2.66 -22.44
CA LEU A 140 10.49 1.67 -22.94
C LEU A 140 9.21 2.30 -23.51
N SER A 141 8.79 3.45 -22.99
CA SER A 141 7.61 4.19 -23.45
C SER A 141 7.77 4.85 -24.83
N GLU A 142 9.01 4.99 -25.31
CA GLU A 142 9.32 5.60 -26.61
C GLU A 142 9.48 4.54 -27.72
N LEU A 143 9.43 3.26 -27.36
CA LEU A 143 9.48 2.16 -28.32
C LEU A 143 8.14 2.02 -29.05
N THR A 144 8.21 1.71 -30.34
CA THR A 144 7.05 1.34 -31.16
C THR A 144 7.24 -0.06 -31.74
N PRO A 145 6.15 -0.84 -31.95
CA PRO A 145 6.25 -2.11 -32.67
C PRO A 145 6.92 -1.94 -34.04
N GLY A 146 7.76 -2.90 -34.43
CA GLY A 146 8.57 -2.86 -35.65
C GLY A 146 9.94 -2.18 -35.50
N CYS A 147 10.26 -1.61 -34.33
CA CYS A 147 11.61 -1.17 -34.03
C CYS A 147 12.56 -2.35 -33.76
N THR A 148 13.86 -2.14 -33.94
CA THR A 148 14.89 -3.12 -33.58
C THR A 148 15.55 -2.72 -32.27
N VAL A 149 15.59 -3.65 -31.31
CA VAL A 149 16.25 -3.48 -30.01
C VAL A 149 17.39 -4.50 -29.90
N ARG A 150 18.55 -4.04 -29.48
CA ARG A 150 19.73 -4.88 -29.27
C ARG A 150 19.87 -5.24 -27.80
N VAL A 151 19.98 -6.54 -27.52
CA VAL A 151 20.15 -7.08 -26.17
C VAL A 151 21.49 -7.82 -26.10
N ARG A 152 22.32 -7.44 -25.12
CA ARG A 152 23.64 -8.04 -24.90
C ARG A 152 23.56 -9.23 -23.93
N PRO A 153 24.58 -10.10 -23.89
CA PRO A 153 24.65 -11.18 -22.92
C PRO A 153 24.59 -10.63 -21.49
N GLY A 154 23.76 -11.26 -20.64
CA GLY A 154 23.53 -10.86 -19.25
C GLY A 154 22.48 -9.75 -19.05
N GLU A 155 21.93 -9.16 -20.12
CA GLU A 155 20.85 -8.18 -20.02
C GLU A 155 19.47 -8.88 -20.00
N ASN A 156 18.50 -8.28 -19.29
CA ASN A 156 17.11 -8.69 -19.35
C ASN A 156 16.46 -8.19 -20.64
N LEU A 157 15.54 -8.98 -21.20
CA LEU A 157 14.81 -8.59 -22.39
C LEU A 157 13.80 -7.48 -22.04
N PRO A 158 13.89 -6.29 -22.68
CA PRO A 158 13.05 -5.14 -22.36
C PRO A 158 11.62 -5.24 -22.91
N VAL A 159 11.40 -6.01 -23.98
CA VAL A 159 10.14 -6.05 -24.75
C VAL A 159 9.86 -7.45 -25.29
N ASP A 160 8.58 -7.71 -25.61
CA ASP A 160 8.19 -8.90 -26.37
C ASP A 160 8.52 -8.67 -27.85
N GLY A 161 9.07 -9.68 -28.51
CA GLY A 161 9.56 -9.52 -29.87
C GLY A 161 9.93 -10.82 -30.56
N ARG A 162 10.49 -10.68 -31.76
CA ARG A 162 11.03 -11.79 -32.54
C ARG A 162 12.49 -11.53 -32.88
N ILE A 163 13.33 -12.55 -32.74
CA ILE A 163 14.75 -12.42 -33.06
C ILE A 163 14.91 -12.25 -34.57
N ILE A 164 15.63 -11.21 -34.99
CA ILE A 164 15.98 -10.98 -36.40
C ILE A 164 17.44 -11.32 -36.70
N ALA A 165 18.34 -11.20 -35.71
CA ALA A 165 19.74 -11.56 -35.84
C ALA A 165 20.35 -12.00 -34.50
N GLY A 166 21.33 -12.91 -34.57
CA GLY A 166 21.99 -13.50 -33.40
C GLY A 166 21.37 -14.83 -32.96
N GLN A 167 22.10 -15.53 -32.11
CA GLN A 167 21.70 -16.76 -31.42
C GLN A 167 22.13 -16.65 -29.97
N SER A 168 21.30 -17.12 -29.04
CA SER A 168 21.60 -17.08 -27.61
C SER A 168 20.75 -18.09 -26.84
N ASP A 169 21.12 -18.34 -25.60
CA ASP A 169 20.30 -19.04 -24.63
C ASP A 169 19.52 -18.02 -23.80
N ILE A 170 18.20 -18.20 -23.71
CA ILE A 170 17.32 -17.37 -22.90
C ILE A 170 16.82 -18.16 -21.70
N ASN A 171 17.04 -17.59 -20.52
CA ASN A 171 16.44 -18.08 -19.29
C ASN A 171 15.01 -17.53 -19.15
N GLN A 172 14.02 -18.42 -19.27
CA GLN A 172 12.61 -18.11 -19.11
C GLN A 172 12.04 -18.46 -17.72
N ALA A 173 12.89 -18.77 -16.72
CA ALA A 173 12.44 -19.15 -15.38
C ALA A 173 11.53 -18.10 -14.74
N SER A 174 11.76 -16.81 -15.02
CA SER A 174 10.93 -15.70 -14.54
C SER A 174 9.48 -15.74 -15.05
N LEU A 175 9.23 -16.39 -16.20
CA LEU A 175 7.92 -16.44 -16.86
C LEU A 175 7.28 -17.84 -16.77
N THR A 176 8.07 -18.89 -16.99
CA THR A 176 7.58 -20.27 -17.11
C THR A 176 7.82 -21.11 -15.87
N GLY A 177 8.74 -20.69 -14.98
CA GLY A 177 9.21 -21.48 -13.84
C GLY A 177 10.19 -22.61 -14.20
N GLU A 178 10.44 -22.86 -15.49
CA GLU A 178 11.39 -23.86 -15.94
C GLU A 178 12.83 -23.33 -15.83
N ALA A 179 13.70 -24.09 -15.17
CA ALA A 179 15.08 -23.67 -14.87
C ALA A 179 16.04 -23.87 -16.05
N VAL A 180 15.65 -24.66 -17.07
CA VAL A 180 16.49 -24.97 -18.23
C VAL A 180 16.36 -23.83 -19.24
N PRO A 181 17.47 -23.16 -19.61
CA PRO A 181 17.46 -22.16 -20.67
C PRO A 181 17.04 -22.75 -22.01
N ILE A 182 16.36 -21.97 -22.83
CA ILE A 182 16.01 -22.36 -24.19
C ILE A 182 16.97 -21.71 -25.19
N GLU A 183 17.41 -22.48 -26.17
CA GLU A 183 18.21 -21.94 -27.28
C GLU A 183 17.28 -21.24 -28.27
N VAL A 184 17.62 -20.01 -28.66
CA VAL A 184 16.82 -19.18 -29.56
C VAL A 184 17.63 -18.72 -30.76
N SER A 185 16.97 -18.72 -31.91
CA SER A 185 17.57 -18.39 -33.21
C SER A 185 16.67 -17.42 -34.02
N PRO A 186 17.16 -16.82 -35.12
CA PRO A 186 16.36 -15.88 -35.90
C PRO A 186 15.01 -16.48 -36.33
N GLY A 187 13.93 -15.75 -36.04
CA GLY A 187 12.54 -16.21 -36.20
C GLY A 187 11.86 -16.69 -34.92
N SER A 188 12.60 -16.92 -33.83
CA SER A 188 12.06 -17.33 -32.53
C SER A 188 11.38 -16.16 -31.81
N GLU A 189 10.27 -16.44 -31.13
CA GLU A 189 9.58 -15.48 -30.26
C GLU A 189 10.27 -15.39 -28.90
N VAL A 190 10.40 -14.17 -28.39
CA VAL A 190 11.05 -13.87 -27.11
C VAL A 190 10.20 -12.90 -26.31
N TYR A 191 10.27 -13.02 -24.99
CA TYR A 191 9.37 -12.34 -24.06
C TYR A 191 10.14 -11.41 -23.12
N ALA A 192 9.56 -10.25 -22.82
CA ALA A 192 10.06 -9.30 -21.85
C ALA A 192 10.24 -9.94 -20.47
N GLY A 193 11.25 -9.52 -19.72
CA GLY A 193 11.57 -10.01 -18.37
C GLY A 193 12.23 -11.39 -18.31
N THR A 194 12.49 -12.00 -19.45
CA THR A 194 13.41 -13.15 -19.56
C THR A 194 14.86 -12.65 -19.64
N ALA A 195 15.83 -13.49 -19.28
CA ALA A 195 17.24 -13.07 -19.23
C ALA A 195 18.04 -13.68 -20.39
N ASN A 196 18.80 -12.83 -21.08
CA ASN A 196 19.72 -13.26 -22.13
C ASN A 196 21.03 -13.76 -21.50
N LEU A 197 21.50 -14.96 -21.83
CA LEU A 197 22.66 -15.56 -21.15
C LEU A 197 23.97 -15.41 -21.92
N THR A 198 23.99 -15.80 -23.20
CA THR A 198 25.26 -16.12 -23.91
C THR A 198 25.57 -15.18 -25.06
N GLY A 199 24.67 -15.02 -26.01
CA GLY A 199 24.89 -14.29 -27.28
C GLY A 199 24.22 -12.92 -27.35
N GLN A 200 24.75 -12.06 -28.23
CA GLN A 200 24.08 -10.80 -28.56
C GLN A 200 22.97 -11.07 -29.57
N ILE A 201 21.78 -10.54 -29.30
CA ILE A 201 20.59 -10.71 -30.15
C ILE A 201 19.98 -9.36 -30.51
N ASP A 202 19.52 -9.25 -31.75
CA ASP A 202 18.72 -8.14 -32.24
C ASP A 202 17.27 -8.61 -32.37
N ILE A 203 16.36 -7.89 -31.73
CA ILE A 203 14.95 -8.25 -31.56
C ILE A 203 14.08 -7.20 -32.26
N GLU A 204 13.20 -7.65 -33.14
CA GLU A 204 12.10 -6.83 -33.68
C GLU A 204 10.96 -6.79 -32.66
N VAL A 205 10.59 -5.59 -32.21
CA VAL A 205 9.56 -5.38 -31.19
C VAL A 205 8.19 -5.76 -31.74
N THR A 206 7.50 -6.70 -31.10
CA THR A 206 6.12 -7.08 -31.47
C THR A 206 5.09 -6.45 -30.54
N ALA A 207 5.41 -6.25 -29.26
CA ALA A 207 4.56 -5.54 -28.31
C ALA A 207 5.40 -4.67 -27.35
N VAL A 208 4.85 -3.51 -26.98
CA VAL A 208 5.50 -2.51 -26.10
C VAL A 208 4.82 -2.45 -24.72
N ALA A 209 5.50 -1.81 -23.76
CA ALA A 209 5.13 -1.77 -22.35
C ALA A 209 3.62 -1.54 -22.12
N GLY A 210 2.99 -2.43 -21.34
CA GLY A 210 1.54 -2.46 -21.08
C GLY A 210 0.75 -3.46 -21.95
N GLU A 211 1.25 -3.79 -23.15
CA GLU A 211 0.67 -4.83 -24.02
C GLU A 211 1.45 -6.15 -23.99
N THR A 212 2.66 -6.14 -23.44
CA THR A 212 3.50 -7.33 -23.23
C THR A 212 2.84 -8.32 -22.27
N THR A 213 3.22 -9.59 -22.36
CA THR A 213 2.68 -10.66 -21.51
C THR A 213 2.92 -10.38 -20.03
N ILE A 214 4.10 -9.86 -19.69
CA ILE A 214 4.41 -9.39 -18.33
C ILE A 214 3.63 -8.11 -17.98
N GLY A 215 3.46 -7.15 -18.89
CA GLY A 215 2.68 -5.93 -18.63
C GLY A 215 1.21 -6.20 -18.32
N LYS A 216 0.61 -7.22 -18.97
CA LYS A 216 -0.75 -7.69 -18.64
C LYS A 216 -0.81 -8.34 -17.26
N VAL A 217 0.12 -9.23 -16.94
CA VAL A 217 0.19 -9.87 -15.61
C VAL A 217 0.42 -8.83 -14.52
N GLU A 218 1.32 -7.87 -14.76
CA GLU A 218 1.57 -6.75 -13.86
C GLU A 218 0.32 -5.88 -13.69
N SER A 219 -0.40 -5.56 -14.78
CA SER A 219 -1.64 -4.78 -14.69
C SER A 219 -2.71 -5.50 -13.87
N LEU A 220 -2.85 -6.82 -14.03
CA LEU A 220 -3.78 -7.64 -13.25
C LEU A 220 -3.38 -7.71 -11.77
N ILE A 221 -2.07 -7.80 -11.48
CA ILE A 221 -1.55 -7.77 -10.10
C ILE A 221 -1.74 -6.38 -9.48
N ARG A 222 -1.49 -5.31 -10.24
CA ARG A 222 -1.59 -3.92 -9.79
C ARG A 222 -3.06 -3.52 -9.56
N GLU A 223 -3.97 -3.99 -10.40
CA GLU A 223 -5.41 -3.85 -10.24
C GLU A 223 -5.91 -4.63 -9.00
N ALA A 224 -5.35 -5.82 -8.75
CA ALA A 224 -5.61 -6.59 -7.52
C ALA A 224 -5.00 -5.95 -6.25
N GLU A 225 -3.84 -5.30 -6.34
CA GLU A 225 -3.13 -4.60 -5.25
C GLU A 225 -3.80 -3.29 -4.83
N SER A 226 -4.40 -2.58 -5.78
CA SER A 226 -4.96 -1.24 -5.54
C SER A 226 -6.29 -1.25 -4.77
N SER A 227 -6.87 -2.42 -4.54
CA SER A 227 -8.19 -2.52 -3.93
C SER A 227 -8.10 -2.70 -2.41
N LYS A 228 -8.89 -1.88 -1.69
CA LYS A 228 -9.04 -1.95 -0.23
C LYS A 228 -9.33 -3.39 0.20
N THR A 229 -8.91 -3.76 1.40
CA THR A 229 -9.23 -5.10 1.90
C THR A 229 -10.73 -5.20 2.21
N GLN A 230 -11.32 -6.37 2.01
CA GLN A 230 -12.75 -6.58 2.26
C GLN A 230 -13.12 -6.30 3.72
N ARG A 231 -12.22 -6.59 4.67
CA ARG A 231 -12.40 -6.26 6.09
C ARG A 231 -12.31 -4.76 6.35
N GLN A 232 -11.42 -4.03 5.68
CA GLN A 232 -11.35 -2.58 5.77
C GLN A 232 -12.64 -1.93 5.23
N GLU A 233 -13.16 -2.39 4.09
CA GLU A 233 -14.42 -1.89 3.54
C GLU A 233 -15.60 -2.17 4.46
N PHE A 234 -15.64 -3.35 5.09
CA PHE A 234 -16.67 -3.69 6.08
C PHE A 234 -16.63 -2.75 7.30
N ILE A 235 -15.43 -2.44 7.83
CA ILE A 235 -15.28 -1.49 8.94
C ILE A 235 -15.74 -0.08 8.53
N GLU A 236 -15.41 0.38 7.32
CA GLU A 236 -15.85 1.68 6.80
C GLU A 236 -17.39 1.73 6.61
N GLN A 237 -18.01 0.65 6.13
CA GLN A 237 -19.47 0.54 6.02
C GLN A 237 -20.15 0.55 7.38
N LEU A 238 -19.60 -0.21 8.35
CA LEU A 238 -20.10 -0.23 9.71
C LEU A 238 -20.00 1.16 10.36
N ALA A 239 -18.89 1.86 10.16
CA ALA A 239 -18.70 3.24 10.63
C ALA A 239 -19.72 4.21 10.01
N SER A 240 -20.05 4.02 8.73
CA SER A 240 -21.05 4.85 8.03
C SER A 240 -22.46 4.63 8.59
N TYR A 241 -22.84 3.39 8.88
CA TYR A 241 -24.12 3.10 9.55
C TYR A 241 -24.14 3.64 10.98
N TYR A 242 -23.03 3.46 11.70
CA TYR A 242 -22.85 3.93 13.06
C TYR A 242 -23.03 5.46 13.17
N PHE A 243 -22.54 6.23 12.19
CA PHE A 243 -22.74 7.68 12.12
C PHE A 243 -24.21 8.07 12.23
N TRP A 244 -25.08 7.44 11.44
CA TRP A 244 -26.52 7.76 11.43
C TRP A 244 -27.21 7.38 12.74
N VAL A 245 -26.83 6.24 13.32
CA VAL A 245 -27.37 5.80 14.61
C VAL A 245 -27.00 6.79 15.71
N VAL A 246 -25.73 7.20 15.78
CA VAL A 246 -25.27 8.18 16.77
C VAL A 246 -25.98 9.53 16.60
N LEU A 247 -26.10 10.01 15.36
CA LEU A 247 -26.79 11.27 15.09
C LEU A 247 -28.25 11.22 15.54
N MET A 248 -28.92 10.10 15.26
CA MET A 248 -30.30 9.85 15.69
C MET A 248 -30.41 9.83 17.22
N VAL A 249 -29.52 9.13 17.92
CA VAL A 249 -29.50 9.09 19.39
C VAL A 249 -29.22 10.46 19.99
N ALA A 250 -28.25 11.20 19.45
CA ALA A 250 -27.94 12.57 19.91
C ALA A 250 -29.14 13.51 19.70
N ALA A 251 -29.82 13.42 18.56
CA ALA A 251 -31.03 14.18 18.27
C ALA A 251 -32.19 13.81 19.22
N LEU A 252 -32.37 12.53 19.53
CA LEU A 252 -33.37 12.09 20.52
C LEU A 252 -33.06 12.63 21.92
N VAL A 253 -31.81 12.52 22.37
CA VAL A 253 -31.37 13.03 23.67
C VAL A 253 -31.61 14.54 23.74
N TRP A 254 -31.26 15.28 22.69
CA TRP A 254 -31.55 16.71 22.60
C TRP A 254 -33.06 16.98 22.69
N PHE A 255 -33.86 16.32 21.85
CA PHE A 255 -35.31 16.51 21.77
C PHE A 255 -36.03 16.26 23.10
N PHE A 256 -35.75 15.13 23.75
CA PHE A 256 -36.37 14.81 25.04
C PHE A 256 -35.89 15.71 26.16
N THR A 257 -34.62 16.11 26.17
CA THR A 257 -34.08 16.99 27.20
C THR A 257 -34.66 18.40 27.10
N THR A 258 -34.81 18.95 25.88
CA THR A 258 -35.47 20.24 25.64
C THR A 258 -36.94 20.25 26.02
N ARG A 259 -37.60 19.07 26.03
CA ARG A 259 -39.02 18.92 26.43
C ARG A 259 -39.22 18.62 27.92
N SER A 260 -38.14 18.51 28.71
CA SER A 260 -38.23 18.28 30.15
C SER A 260 -38.94 19.44 30.85
N THR A 261 -39.67 19.19 31.94
CA THR A 261 -40.36 20.24 32.71
C THR A 261 -39.41 21.05 33.60
N ASP A 262 -38.21 20.53 33.86
CA ASP A 262 -37.18 21.16 34.70
C ASP A 262 -36.27 22.08 33.87
N GLU A 263 -36.28 23.39 34.18
CA GLU A 263 -35.44 24.41 33.51
C GLU A 263 -33.95 24.06 33.57
N ALA A 264 -33.46 23.52 34.68
CA ALA A 264 -32.05 23.14 34.82
C ALA A 264 -31.64 22.01 33.87
N ILE A 265 -32.60 21.15 33.50
CA ILE A 265 -32.40 20.07 32.54
C ILE A 265 -32.46 20.61 31.10
N GLN A 266 -33.39 21.53 30.82
CA GLN A 266 -33.54 22.15 29.50
C GLN A 266 -32.27 22.90 29.07
N ASP A 267 -31.67 23.68 29.97
CA ASP A 267 -30.44 24.44 29.70
C ASP A 267 -29.25 23.54 29.34
N GLN A 268 -29.26 22.29 29.81
CA GLN A 268 -28.21 21.31 29.54
C GLN A 268 -28.47 20.48 28.27
N ALA A 269 -29.57 20.68 27.54
CA ALA A 269 -29.94 19.84 26.40
C ALA A 269 -28.87 19.79 25.32
N ALA A 270 -28.29 20.95 24.96
CA ALA A 270 -27.22 21.02 23.97
C ALA A 270 -25.95 20.30 24.44
N ILE A 271 -25.53 20.55 25.69
CA ILE A 271 -24.32 19.93 26.28
C ILE A 271 -24.46 18.40 26.34
N ARG A 272 -25.65 17.88 26.70
CA ARG A 272 -25.90 16.43 26.74
C ARG A 272 -25.83 15.79 25.37
N ALA A 273 -26.43 16.43 24.35
CA ALA A 273 -26.36 15.93 22.97
C ALA A 273 -24.92 15.94 22.43
N ILE A 274 -24.16 16.99 22.71
CA ILE A 274 -22.73 17.09 22.37
C ILE A 274 -21.95 15.98 23.08
N THR A 275 -22.22 15.75 24.38
CA THR A 275 -21.55 14.70 25.15
C THR A 275 -21.78 13.32 24.51
N VAL A 276 -22.99 13.04 24.02
CA VAL A 276 -23.27 11.80 23.28
C VAL A 276 -22.42 11.71 22.03
N LEU A 277 -22.37 12.76 21.20
CA LEU A 277 -21.56 12.80 19.98
C LEU A 277 -20.06 12.56 20.28
N VAL A 278 -19.56 13.14 21.36
CA VAL A 278 -18.14 13.02 21.76
C VAL A 278 -17.82 11.61 22.25
N VAL A 279 -18.63 11.06 23.16
CA VAL A 279 -18.39 9.74 23.78
C VAL A 279 -18.54 8.59 22.78
N THR A 280 -19.38 8.77 21.77
CA THR A 280 -19.63 7.76 20.74
C THR A 280 -18.62 7.80 19.59
N CYS A 281 -17.67 8.74 19.56
CA CYS A 281 -16.70 8.79 18.47
C CYS A 281 -15.93 7.46 18.34
N PRO A 282 -16.03 6.72 17.21
CA PRO A 282 -15.53 5.34 17.10
C PRO A 282 -14.02 5.26 16.87
N GLY A 283 -13.23 6.13 17.51
CA GLY A 283 -11.79 6.23 17.29
C GLY A 283 -11.08 4.88 17.50
N GLY A 284 -11.41 4.17 18.58
CA GLY A 284 -10.86 2.85 18.89
C GLY A 284 -11.14 1.78 17.82
N LEU A 285 -12.32 1.81 17.22
CA LEU A 285 -12.71 0.85 16.19
C LEU A 285 -11.87 1.05 14.93
N LEU A 286 -11.70 2.30 14.49
CA LEU A 286 -10.95 2.61 13.27
C LEU A 286 -9.46 2.27 13.39
N ILE A 287 -8.90 2.38 14.60
CA ILE A 287 -7.48 2.08 14.80
C ILE A 287 -7.17 0.60 14.97
N SER A 288 -8.18 -0.20 15.36
CA SER A 288 -8.00 -1.61 15.70
C SER A 288 -7.34 -2.43 14.59
N HIS A 289 -7.81 -2.26 13.35
CA HIS A 289 -7.34 -2.99 12.18
C HIS A 289 -5.89 -2.64 11.79
N PRO A 290 -5.52 -1.38 11.48
CA PRO A 290 -4.16 -1.06 11.08
C PRO A 290 -3.12 -1.35 12.18
N THR A 291 -3.47 -1.18 13.46
CA THR A 291 -2.57 -1.55 14.56
C THR A 291 -2.34 -3.06 14.61
N ALA A 292 -3.39 -3.88 14.44
CA ALA A 292 -3.26 -5.33 14.37
C ALA A 292 -2.39 -5.76 13.17
N MET A 293 -2.59 -5.14 12.01
CA MET A 293 -1.81 -5.45 10.80
C MET A 293 -0.32 -5.18 10.98
N VAL A 294 0.04 -4.05 11.60
CA VAL A 294 1.46 -3.74 11.87
C VAL A 294 2.06 -4.75 12.83
N ALA A 295 1.35 -5.08 13.91
CA ALA A 295 1.81 -6.08 14.87
C ALA A 295 2.04 -7.43 14.19
N ALA A 296 1.12 -7.83 13.29
CA ALA A 296 1.23 -9.06 12.52
C ALA A 296 2.41 -9.03 11.54
N PHE A 297 2.60 -7.96 10.78
CA PHE A 297 3.77 -7.80 9.90
C PHE A 297 5.09 -7.88 10.67
N ALA A 298 5.19 -7.19 11.82
CA ALA A 298 6.37 -7.23 12.66
C ALA A 298 6.63 -8.65 13.21
N ALA A 299 5.58 -9.39 13.54
CA ALA A 299 5.69 -10.79 13.96
C ALA A 299 6.14 -11.70 12.81
N SER A 300 5.55 -11.57 11.63
CA SER A 300 5.91 -12.33 10.42
C SER A 300 7.36 -12.09 9.99
N ALA A 301 7.80 -10.83 10.01
CA ALA A 301 9.18 -10.47 9.67
C ALA A 301 10.20 -11.12 10.62
N ARG A 302 9.90 -11.19 11.93
CA ARG A 302 10.75 -11.91 12.91
C ARG A 302 10.84 -13.41 12.65
N LEU A 303 9.87 -13.97 11.94
CA LEU A 303 9.85 -15.38 11.54
C LEU A 303 10.43 -15.61 10.13
N GLY A 304 10.97 -14.57 9.48
CA GLY A 304 11.47 -14.65 8.11
C GLY A 304 10.38 -14.73 7.04
N ILE A 305 9.12 -14.46 7.41
CA ILE A 305 7.98 -14.46 6.49
C ILE A 305 7.80 -13.05 5.94
N MET A 306 8.10 -12.88 4.66
CA MET A 306 7.91 -11.61 3.96
C MET A 306 6.51 -11.54 3.36
N ILE A 307 5.68 -10.64 3.90
CA ILE A 307 4.33 -10.40 3.39
C ILE A 307 4.32 -9.05 2.68
N LYS A 308 3.98 -9.06 1.39
CA LYS A 308 4.04 -7.87 0.54
C LYS A 308 2.80 -6.96 0.68
N GLN A 309 1.62 -7.53 0.95
CA GLN A 309 0.37 -6.78 0.99
C GLN A 309 -0.46 -7.14 2.21
N THR A 310 -1.24 -6.17 2.72
CA THR A 310 -2.21 -6.35 3.81
C THR A 310 -3.27 -7.38 3.44
N ARG A 311 -3.79 -7.30 2.21
CA ARG A 311 -4.78 -8.25 1.69
C ARG A 311 -4.28 -9.70 1.73
N THR A 312 -3.01 -9.94 1.40
CA THR A 312 -2.43 -11.30 1.40
C THR A 312 -2.46 -11.91 2.80
N LEU A 313 -2.17 -11.14 3.83
CA LEU A 313 -2.22 -11.60 5.22
C LEU A 313 -3.65 -11.87 5.70
N GLU A 314 -4.60 -11.02 5.31
CA GLU A 314 -6.02 -11.28 5.61
C GLU A 314 -6.52 -12.55 4.91
N ALA A 315 -6.22 -12.70 3.62
CA ALA A 315 -6.60 -13.87 2.85
C ALA A 315 -5.95 -15.15 3.39
N ALA A 316 -4.70 -15.07 3.84
CA ALA A 316 -4.00 -16.21 4.46
C ALA A 316 -4.70 -16.76 5.70
N ALA A 317 -5.50 -15.95 6.41
CA ALA A 317 -6.27 -16.43 7.57
C ALA A 317 -7.41 -17.38 7.19
N ASP A 318 -7.90 -17.29 5.96
CA ASP A 318 -9.04 -18.06 5.44
C ASP A 318 -8.58 -19.18 4.47
N VAL A 319 -7.27 -19.40 4.31
CA VAL A 319 -6.72 -20.48 3.47
C VAL A 319 -6.94 -21.83 4.12
N ASP A 320 -7.60 -22.73 3.40
CA ASP A 320 -7.85 -24.12 3.79
C ASP A 320 -6.97 -25.13 3.04
N THR A 321 -6.46 -24.74 1.88
CA THR A 321 -5.76 -25.61 0.94
C THR A 321 -4.47 -24.94 0.48
N VAL A 322 -3.35 -25.64 0.63
CA VAL A 322 -2.03 -25.18 0.16
C VAL A 322 -1.60 -26.05 -1.00
N ILE A 323 -1.55 -25.46 -2.20
CA ILE A 323 -0.98 -26.10 -3.39
C ILE A 323 0.46 -25.61 -3.49
N MET A 324 1.41 -26.53 -3.43
CA MET A 324 2.83 -26.21 -3.53
C MET A 324 3.35 -26.60 -4.90
N ASP A 325 4.08 -25.68 -5.53
CA ASP A 325 4.87 -26.03 -6.70
C ASP A 325 6.00 -27.00 -6.31
N LYS A 326 6.40 -27.87 -7.23
CA LYS A 326 7.47 -28.84 -6.95
C LYS A 326 8.83 -28.17 -7.08
N THR A 327 9.11 -27.61 -8.24
CA THR A 327 10.46 -27.18 -8.62
C THR A 327 10.78 -25.85 -7.95
N GLY A 328 11.88 -25.78 -7.20
CA GLY A 328 12.31 -24.53 -6.52
C GLY A 328 11.49 -24.15 -5.28
N THR A 329 10.37 -24.82 -5.00
CA THR A 329 9.61 -24.69 -3.75
C THR A 329 9.80 -25.91 -2.85
N LEU A 330 9.41 -27.10 -3.32
CA LEU A 330 9.66 -28.36 -2.59
C LEU A 330 11.07 -28.91 -2.83
N THR A 331 11.65 -28.61 -3.99
CA THR A 331 13.01 -29.02 -4.35
C THR A 331 13.99 -27.85 -4.27
N THR A 332 15.28 -28.16 -4.15
CA THR A 332 16.37 -27.16 -4.10
C THR A 332 16.62 -26.45 -5.43
N GLY A 333 15.93 -26.83 -6.50
CA GLY A 333 16.18 -26.35 -7.87
C GLY A 333 17.54 -26.76 -8.45
N ARG A 334 18.31 -27.59 -7.73
CA ARG A 334 19.59 -28.13 -8.20
C ARG A 334 19.41 -29.57 -8.61
N PHE A 335 19.68 -29.85 -9.87
CA PHE A 335 19.66 -31.21 -10.39
C PHE A 335 20.96 -31.90 -10.01
N GLU A 336 20.82 -33.08 -9.39
CA GLU A 336 21.94 -33.96 -9.07
C GLU A 336 21.61 -35.37 -9.56
N VAL A 337 22.61 -36.04 -10.13
CA VAL A 337 22.47 -37.44 -10.56
C VAL A 337 22.42 -38.32 -9.30
N SER A 338 21.21 -38.73 -8.91
CA SER A 338 20.99 -39.51 -7.68
C SER A 338 21.29 -41.01 -7.83
N ARG A 339 21.17 -41.55 -9.05
CA ARG A 339 21.40 -42.98 -9.33
C ARG A 339 21.80 -43.19 -10.77
N LEU A 340 22.81 -44.04 -10.96
CA LEU A 340 23.19 -44.60 -12.25
C LEU A 340 22.78 -46.07 -12.29
N ALA A 341 22.12 -46.48 -13.37
CA ALA A 341 21.69 -47.87 -13.59
C ALA A 341 22.20 -48.36 -14.96
N PRO A 342 23.52 -48.61 -15.09
CA PRO A 342 24.09 -49.12 -16.34
C PRO A 342 23.66 -50.57 -16.59
N VAL A 343 23.64 -50.96 -17.86
CA VAL A 343 23.46 -52.36 -18.27
C VAL A 343 24.71 -53.15 -17.86
N GLU A 344 24.58 -54.44 -17.52
CA GLU A 344 25.62 -55.28 -16.88
C GLU A 344 27.02 -55.25 -17.54
N ALA A 345 27.12 -54.84 -18.82
CA ALA A 345 28.37 -54.77 -19.57
C ALA A 345 29.04 -53.38 -19.60
N SER A 346 28.42 -52.31 -19.07
CA SER A 346 28.98 -50.96 -19.05
C SER A 346 29.21 -50.42 -17.63
N GLY A 347 30.29 -49.66 -17.43
CA GLY A 347 30.55 -48.99 -16.18
C GLY A 347 29.59 -47.81 -15.97
N GLY A 348 29.29 -47.47 -14.71
CA GLY A 348 28.51 -46.26 -14.40
C GLY A 348 29.17 -44.97 -14.90
N ALA A 349 30.50 -44.94 -14.93
CA ALA A 349 31.28 -43.82 -15.48
C ALA A 349 31.08 -43.67 -17.00
N ASP A 350 31.11 -44.78 -17.74
CA ASP A 350 30.92 -44.77 -19.20
C ASP A 350 29.50 -44.31 -19.57
N LEU A 351 28.49 -44.74 -18.81
CA LEU A 351 27.11 -44.28 -18.96
C LEU A 351 26.98 -42.78 -18.70
N LEU A 352 27.56 -42.30 -17.60
CA LEU A 352 27.49 -40.88 -17.24
C LEU A 352 28.19 -40.01 -18.28
N GLN A 353 29.35 -40.46 -18.79
CA GLN A 353 30.11 -39.74 -19.80
C GLN A 353 29.35 -39.70 -21.13
N ALA A 354 28.82 -40.83 -21.61
CA ALA A 354 28.02 -40.85 -22.82
C ALA A 354 26.73 -40.01 -22.71
N ALA A 355 26.07 -40.00 -21.55
CA ALA A 355 24.90 -39.16 -21.30
C ALA A 355 25.27 -37.66 -21.28
N ALA A 356 26.38 -37.29 -20.65
CA ALA A 356 26.87 -35.91 -20.66
C ALA A 356 27.22 -35.44 -22.08
N ASP A 357 27.87 -36.29 -22.88
CA ASP A 357 28.21 -35.97 -24.27
C ASP A 357 26.96 -35.81 -25.15
N GLY A 358 25.88 -36.57 -24.86
CA GLY A 358 24.62 -36.49 -25.60
C GLY A 358 23.67 -35.36 -25.19
N GLU A 359 23.76 -34.88 -23.95
CA GLU A 359 22.99 -33.72 -23.46
C GLU A 359 23.69 -32.37 -23.71
N GLN A 360 24.96 -32.39 -24.13
CA GLN A 360 25.71 -31.17 -24.52
C GLN A 360 25.47 -30.74 -25.98
N SER A 361 24.83 -31.57 -26.80
CA SER A 361 24.49 -31.29 -28.20
C SER A 361 23.05 -30.86 -28.36
#